data_AF-A0A017HIA0-F1
#
_entry.id   AF-A0A017HIA0-F1
#
_cell.length_a   1.000
_cell.length_b   1.000
_cell.length_c   1.000
_cell.angle_alpha   90.00
_cell.angle_beta   90.00
_cell.angle_gamma   90.00
#
_symmetry.space_group_name_H-M   'P 1'
#
loop_
_entity.id
_entity.type
_entity.pdbx_description
1 polymer ?
#
loop_
_entity_poly.entity_id
_entity_poly.type
_entity_poly.pdbx_seq_one_letter_code
_entity_poly.pdbx_strand_id
1 'polypeptide(L)'
;MALMLFDASIGWTTLQRDIGEGELAQVLGLGPDRVQMVPTGSQADAFLIGYAQRNAVPIVTNDRFRDRLNPDLDLRLVKGMIIGGQAVIDPVIG
;
A
#
# COMPACT_ATOMS: atom_id res chain seq x y z
N MET A 1 2.56 5.81 13.29
CA MET A 1 2.62 6.62 12.05
C MET A 1 2.60 5.66 10.87
N ALA A 2 1.78 5.91 9.85
CA ALA A 2 1.68 5.04 8.67
C ALA A 2 2.28 5.73 7.45
N LEU A 3 3.09 4.97 6.70
CA LEU A 3 3.62 5.33 5.38
C LEU A 3 2.72 4.70 4.30
N MET A 4 2.39 5.46 3.27
CA MET A 4 1.57 4.99 2.17
C MET A 4 2.40 4.98 0.89
N LEU A 5 2.44 3.82 0.25
CA LEU A 5 3.12 3.62 -1.03
C LEU A 5 2.08 3.48 -2.13
N PHE A 6 2.28 4.20 -3.23
CA PHE A 6 1.39 4.19 -4.39
C PHE A 6 2.15 3.83 -5.66
N ASP A 7 1.46 3.23 -6.61
CA ASP A 7 1.96 3.12 -7.98
C ASP A 7 2.07 4.51 -8.62
N ALA A 8 3.04 4.67 -9.53
CA ALA A 8 3.19 5.88 -10.32
C ALA A 8 1.94 6.22 -11.17
N SER A 9 1.06 5.24 -11.41
CA SER A 9 -0.19 5.41 -12.15
C SER A 9 -1.31 6.07 -11.35
N ILE A 10 -1.15 6.26 -10.02
CA ILE A 10 -2.22 6.69 -9.12
C ILE A 10 -2.91 7.99 -9.59
N GLY A 11 -2.15 8.94 -10.13
CA GLY A 11 -2.68 10.18 -10.69
C GLY A 11 -3.66 9.94 -11.84
N TRP A 12 -3.29 9.08 -12.79
CA TRP A 12 -4.16 8.73 -13.91
C TRP A 12 -5.38 7.94 -13.47
N THR A 13 -5.21 7.00 -12.53
CA THR A 13 -6.32 6.16 -12.04
C THR A 13 -7.35 6.95 -11.23
N THR A 14 -6.93 8.00 -10.50
CA THR A 14 -7.82 8.74 -9.57
C THR A 14 -8.19 10.14 -10.03
N LEU A 15 -7.26 10.87 -10.65
CA LEU A 15 -7.41 12.28 -11.03
C LEU A 15 -7.36 12.52 -12.55
N GLN A 16 -7.18 11.46 -13.35
CA GLN A 16 -7.11 11.53 -14.82
C GLN A 16 -5.98 12.44 -15.33
N ARG A 17 -4.86 12.53 -14.58
CA ARG A 17 -3.64 13.26 -14.99
C ARG A 17 -2.41 12.79 -14.21
N ASP A 18 -1.23 13.13 -14.70
CA ASP A 18 0.02 12.89 -13.96
C ASP A 18 0.13 13.80 -12.73
N ILE A 19 0.64 13.25 -11.62
CA ILE A 19 0.85 13.95 -10.34
C ILE A 19 2.12 13.41 -9.63
N GLY A 20 2.79 14.28 -8.87
CA GLY A 20 3.92 13.88 -8.02
C GLY A 20 3.53 13.60 -6.57
N GLU A 21 4.48 13.06 -5.78
CA GLU A 21 4.28 12.69 -4.37
C GLU A 21 3.76 13.84 -3.50
N GLY A 22 4.34 15.03 -3.65
CA GLY A 22 3.94 16.21 -2.85
C GLY A 22 2.51 16.65 -3.14
N GLU A 23 2.08 16.58 -4.40
CA GLU A 23 0.71 16.88 -4.79
C GLU A 23 -0.26 15.80 -4.30
N LEU A 24 0.11 14.52 -4.42
CA LEU A 24 -0.69 13.42 -3.87
C LEU A 24 -0.85 13.53 -2.35
N ALA A 25 0.20 13.91 -1.62
CA ALA A 25 0.14 14.14 -0.18
C ALA A 25 -0.88 15.24 0.16
N GLN A 26 -0.92 16.33 -0.60
CA GLN A 26 -1.92 17.39 -0.42
C GLN A 26 -3.34 16.89 -0.70
N VAL A 27 -3.55 16.15 -1.79
CA VAL A 27 -4.86 15.57 -2.13
C VAL A 27 -5.37 14.65 -1.02
N LEU A 28 -4.46 13.90 -0.37
CA LEU A 28 -4.78 12.99 0.73
C LEU A 28 -4.87 13.67 2.11
N GLY A 29 -4.53 14.97 2.21
CA GLY A 29 -4.48 15.70 3.47
C GLY A 29 -3.38 15.21 4.43
N LEU A 30 -2.25 14.75 3.88
CA LEU A 30 -1.16 14.15 4.63
C LEU A 30 0.16 14.92 4.48
N GLY A 31 1.06 14.69 5.43
CA GLY A 31 2.43 15.18 5.33
C GLY A 31 3.18 14.51 4.16
N PRO A 32 4.07 15.25 3.47
CA PRO A 32 4.84 14.73 2.33
C PRO A 32 5.78 13.58 2.72
N ASP A 33 6.15 13.48 3.99
CA ASP A 33 6.93 12.40 4.59
C ASP A 33 6.15 11.08 4.76
N ARG A 34 4.84 11.10 4.52
CA ARG A 34 3.92 9.96 4.70
C ARG A 34 3.43 9.35 3.39
N VAL A 35 3.82 9.91 2.26
CA VAL A 35 3.43 9.45 0.92
C VAL A 35 4.69 9.20 0.11
N GLN A 36 4.78 8.03 -0.50
CA GLN A 36 5.81 7.68 -1.46
C GLN A 36 5.17 7.08 -2.70
N MET A 37 5.71 7.41 -3.87
CA MET A 37 5.40 6.78 -5.14
C MET A 37 6.56 5.89 -5.55
N VAL A 38 6.26 4.69 -6.03
CA VAL A 38 7.30 3.87 -6.62
C VAL A 38 7.73 4.44 -7.98
N PRO A 39 8.98 4.19 -8.41
CA PRO A 39 9.43 4.62 -9.73
C PRO A 39 8.53 4.12 -10.86
N THR A 40 8.35 4.93 -11.90
CA THR A 40 7.57 4.55 -13.09
C THR A 40 8.07 3.24 -13.69
N GLY A 41 7.15 2.35 -14.05
CA GLY A 41 7.46 1.02 -14.56
C GLY A 41 7.73 -0.03 -13.48
N SER A 42 7.75 0.37 -12.21
CA SER A 42 7.77 -0.52 -11.06
C SER A 42 6.38 -0.64 -10.43
N GLN A 43 6.19 -1.64 -9.57
CA GLN A 43 4.91 -1.89 -8.90
C GLN A 43 5.05 -1.79 -7.38
N ALA A 44 4.07 -1.17 -6.74
CA ALA A 44 4.08 -0.88 -5.30
C ALA A 44 4.27 -2.12 -4.44
N ASP A 45 3.73 -3.26 -4.85
CA ASP A 45 3.76 -4.54 -4.11
C ASP A 45 5.15 -4.96 -3.63
N ALA A 46 6.14 -4.94 -4.55
CA ALA A 46 7.49 -5.37 -4.24
C ALA A 46 8.16 -4.44 -3.22
N PHE A 47 7.87 -3.13 -3.33
CA PHE A 47 8.37 -2.12 -2.41
C PHE A 47 7.68 -2.23 -1.05
N LEU A 48 6.37 -2.46 -1.03
CA LEU A 48 5.58 -2.68 0.19
C LEU A 48 6.11 -3.88 0.98
N ILE A 49 6.29 -5.04 0.33
CA ILE A 49 6.80 -6.25 0.98
C ILE A 49 8.22 -6.02 1.50
N GLY A 50 9.13 -5.48 0.67
CA GLY A 50 10.50 -5.23 1.08
C GLY A 50 10.61 -4.22 2.23
N TYR A 51 9.78 -3.17 2.21
CA TYR A 51 9.72 -2.18 3.30
C TYR A 51 9.20 -2.82 4.59
N ALA A 52 8.11 -3.60 4.50
CA ALA A 52 7.51 -4.27 5.65
C ALA A 52 8.47 -5.24 6.32
N GLN A 53 9.21 -6.03 5.53
CA GLN A 53 10.21 -6.96 6.04
C GLN A 53 11.35 -6.24 6.77
N ARG A 54 11.91 -5.18 6.14
CA ARG A 54 13.03 -4.43 6.75
C ARG A 54 12.64 -3.70 8.03
N ASN A 55 11.38 -3.27 8.13
CA ASN A 55 10.90 -2.46 9.25
C ASN A 55 10.02 -3.24 10.24
N ALA A 56 9.76 -4.52 10.00
CA ALA A 56 8.87 -5.38 10.80
C ALA A 56 7.47 -4.75 11.03
N VAL A 57 6.86 -4.21 9.97
CA VAL A 57 5.54 -3.55 10.03
C VAL A 57 4.48 -4.31 9.24
N PRO A 58 3.19 -4.26 9.64
CA PRO A 58 2.10 -4.87 8.87
C PRO A 58 1.80 -4.06 7.59
N ILE A 59 1.30 -4.76 6.56
CA ILE A 59 0.83 -4.17 5.31
C ILE A 59 -0.70 -4.16 5.31
N VAL A 60 -1.29 -3.03 4.92
CA VAL A 60 -2.70 -2.94 4.56
C VAL A 60 -2.76 -2.65 3.06
N THR A 61 -3.34 -3.57 2.30
CA THR A 61 -3.53 -3.43 0.85
C THR A 61 -4.92 -3.92 0.45
N ASN A 62 -5.45 -3.36 -0.62
CA ASN A 62 -6.66 -3.85 -1.28
C ASN A 62 -6.37 -4.90 -2.37
N ASP A 63 -5.10 -5.07 -2.75
CA ASP A 63 -4.67 -6.12 -3.67
C ASP A 63 -4.43 -7.45 -2.92
N ARG A 64 -4.73 -8.57 -3.59
CA ARG A 64 -4.53 -9.92 -3.05
C ARG A 64 -3.13 -10.48 -3.35
N PHE A 65 -2.26 -9.74 -4.04
CA PHE A 65 -0.92 -10.19 -4.47
C PHE A 65 -0.95 -11.52 -5.23
N ARG A 66 -2.06 -11.83 -5.92
CA ARG A 66 -2.38 -13.18 -6.44
C ARG A 66 -1.29 -13.78 -7.31
N ASP A 67 -0.59 -12.95 -8.08
CA ASP A 67 0.41 -13.40 -9.05
C ASP A 67 1.85 -13.34 -8.49
N ARG A 68 2.05 -12.88 -7.24
CA ARG A 68 3.35 -12.38 -6.74
C ARG A 68 3.75 -12.84 -5.36
N LEU A 69 2.93 -13.65 -4.71
CA LEU A 69 3.36 -14.35 -3.51
C LEU A 69 4.48 -15.31 -3.92
N ASN A 70 5.72 -14.87 -3.72
CA ASN A 70 6.84 -15.79 -3.69
C ASN A 70 6.49 -16.82 -2.60
N PRO A 71 6.43 -18.13 -2.92
CA PRO A 71 6.09 -19.17 -1.94
C PRO A 71 7.02 -19.18 -0.72
N ASP A 72 8.21 -18.57 -0.80
CA ASP A 72 9.16 -18.44 0.31
C ASP A 72 8.85 -17.26 1.25
N LEU A 73 7.87 -16.41 0.92
CA LEU A 73 7.41 -15.33 1.79
C LEU A 73 6.43 -15.88 2.83
N ASP A 74 6.85 -15.88 4.10
CA ASP A 74 5.99 -16.18 5.25
C ASP A 74 5.01 -15.01 5.51
N LEU A 75 4.05 -14.84 4.61
CA LEU A 75 3.01 -13.81 4.70
C LEU A 75 1.72 -14.42 5.22
N ARG A 76 1.32 -13.99 6.42
CA ARG A 76 -0.03 -14.26 6.93
C ARG A 76 -1.01 -13.27 6.31
N LEU A 77 -1.73 -13.70 5.28
CA LEU A 77 -2.85 -12.93 4.73
C LEU A 77 -4.05 -13.03 5.68
N VAL A 78 -4.53 -11.88 6.15
CA VAL A 78 -5.74 -11.81 6.96
C VAL A 78 -6.75 -10.91 6.27
N LYS A 79 -7.94 -11.44 6.02
CA LYS A 79 -9.02 -10.68 5.41
C LYS A 79 -9.61 -9.72 6.44
N GLY A 80 -9.91 -8.49 6.02
CA GLY A 80 -10.51 -7.49 6.88
C GLY A 80 -11.07 -6.32 6.09
N MET A 81 -11.64 -5.36 6.81
CA MET A 81 -12.18 -4.11 6.29
C MET A 81 -11.63 -2.94 7.09
N ILE A 82 -11.45 -1.80 6.45
CA ILE A 82 -11.17 -0.54 7.15
C ILE A 82 -12.50 0.19 7.34
N ILE A 83 -12.96 0.33 8.59
CA ILE A 83 -14.20 1.03 8.95
C ILE A 83 -13.84 2.20 9.85
N GLY A 84 -14.18 3.43 9.43
CA GLY A 84 -13.88 4.64 10.22
C GLY A 84 -12.38 4.82 10.52
N GLY A 85 -11.49 4.33 9.65
CA GLY A 85 -10.03 4.37 9.84
C GLY A 85 -9.47 3.25 10.73
N GLN A 86 -10.29 2.31 11.20
CA GLN A 86 -9.85 1.15 11.97
C GLN A 86 -9.90 -0.13 11.13
N ALA A 87 -8.87 -0.95 11.24
CA ALA A 87 -8.86 -2.29 10.66
C ALA A 87 -9.72 -3.24 11.50
N VAL A 88 -10.86 -3.61 10.95
CA VAL A 88 -11.72 -4.70 11.43
C VAL A 88 -11.32 -5.94 10.67
N ILE A 89 -10.54 -6.78 11.33
CA ILE A 89 -10.07 -8.04 10.79
C ILE A 89 -11.19 -9.08 10.98
N ASP A 90 -11.52 -9.83 9.93
CA ASP A 90 -12.50 -10.90 10.00
C ASP A 90 -11.91 -12.00 10.91
N PRO A 91 -12.50 -12.29 12.09
CA PRO A 91 -11.90 -13.21 13.05
C PRO A 91 -11.90 -14.66 12.57
N VAL A 92 -12.52 -14.96 11.43
CA VAL A 92 -12.66 -16.32 10.90
C VAL A 92 -11.61 -16.59 9.83
N ILE A 93 -10.45 -17.06 10.27
CA ILE A 93 -9.68 -18.07 9.52
C ILE A 93 -9.18 -19.10 10.55
N GLY A 94 -9.97 -20.17 10.68
CA GLY A 94 -9.47 -21.48 11.09
C GLY A 94 -8.85 -22.17 9.88
#